data_AF-A0A8J4H711-F1
#
_entry.id   AF-A0A8J4H711-F1
#
_cell.length_a   1.000
_cell.length_b   1.000
_cell.length_c   1.000
_cell.angle_alpha   90.00
_cell.angle_beta   90.00
_cell.angle_gamma   90.00
#
_symmetry.space_group_name_H-M   'P 1'
#
loop_
_entity.id
_entity.type
_entity.pdbx_description
1 polymer ?
#
loop_
_entity_poly.entity_id
_entity_poly.type
_entity_poly.pdbx_seq_one_letter_code
_entity_poly.pdbx_strand_id
1 'polypeptide(L)'
;MYLFQYLNLQAGALCKITSPASKFEGQIVEYERIEYYMQKPYFIFRSIDQKRVILDSDAGFCVLPYRGSLEFLIGLALQTKDREWFNELVYRWKHEAEVSNETSC
;
A
#
# COMPACT_ATOMS: atom_id res chain seq x y z
N MET A 1 -3.10 -25.36 -11.05
CA MET A 1 -3.06 -25.22 -9.58
C MET A 1 -2.19 -24.01 -9.28
N TYR A 2 -2.81 -22.83 -9.16
CA TYR A 2 -2.08 -21.60 -8.84
C TYR A 2 -2.12 -21.44 -7.33
N LEU A 3 -1.05 -21.89 -6.65
CA LEU A 3 -0.76 -21.41 -5.30
C LEU A 3 -0.59 -19.90 -5.41
N PHE A 4 -1.61 -19.16 -5.02
CA PHE A 4 -1.54 -17.71 -4.97
C PHE A 4 -0.37 -17.30 -4.09
N GLN A 5 0.63 -16.68 -4.69
CA GLN A 5 1.54 -15.77 -4.01
C GLN A 5 0.71 -14.57 -3.57
N TYR A 6 -0.15 -14.73 -2.56
CA TYR A 6 -0.50 -13.57 -1.75
C TYR A 6 0.82 -13.15 -1.14
N LEU A 7 1.33 -12.03 -1.64
CA LEU A 7 2.51 -11.33 -1.14
C LEU A 7 2.60 -11.51 0.38
N ASN A 8 3.80 -11.60 0.94
CA ASN A 8 4.05 -11.49 2.38
C ASN A 8 3.56 -10.12 2.90
N LEU A 9 2.24 -9.92 2.91
CA LEU A 9 1.55 -8.70 3.25
C LEU A 9 1.30 -8.79 4.74
N GLN A 10 2.06 -8.00 5.48
CA GLN A 10 1.95 -7.96 6.93
C GLN A 10 0.79 -7.05 7.32
N ALA A 11 0.07 -7.44 8.37
CA ALA A 11 -0.89 -6.55 9.02
C ALA A 11 -0.21 -5.22 9.35
N GLY A 12 -0.89 -4.10 9.09
CA GLY A 12 -0.31 -2.76 9.18
C GLY A 12 0.30 -2.24 7.87
N ALA A 13 0.40 -3.06 6.82
CA ALA A 13 0.87 -2.59 5.52
C ALA A 13 -0.11 -1.59 4.91
N LEU A 14 0.39 -0.41 4.53
CA LEU A 14 -0.41 0.57 3.81
C LEU A 14 -0.60 0.12 2.37
N CYS A 15 -1.82 0.22 1.88
CA CYS A 15 -2.21 -0.14 0.53
C CYS A 15 -3.06 0.98 -0.06
N LYS A 16 -3.00 1.20 -1.37
CA LYS A 16 -3.92 2.07 -2.09
C LYS A 16 -4.92 1.23 -2.85
N ILE A 17 -6.20 1.54 -2.72
CA ILE A 17 -7.26 0.87 -3.47
C ILE A 17 -7.21 1.32 -4.93
N THR A 18 -7.13 0.37 -5.85
CA THR A 18 -7.05 0.60 -7.30
C THR A 18 -8.27 0.04 -8.03
N SER A 19 -9.18 -0.65 -7.34
CA SER A 19 -10.39 -1.20 -7.96
C SER A 19 -11.38 -0.09 -8.32
N PRO A 20 -11.72 0.10 -9.60
CA PRO A 20 -12.70 1.11 -10.03
C PRO A 20 -14.14 0.76 -9.65
N ALA A 21 -14.39 -0.51 -9.30
CA ALA A 21 -15.69 -0.96 -8.79
C ALA A 21 -15.87 -0.65 -7.29
N SER A 22 -14.80 -0.25 -6.58
CA SER A 22 -14.85 0.06 -5.16
C SER A 22 -15.21 1.52 -4.93
N LYS A 23 -16.14 1.77 -4.01
CA LYS A 23 -16.43 3.13 -3.51
C LYS A 23 -15.25 3.80 -2.79
N PHE A 24 -14.17 3.05 -2.57
CA PHE A 24 -12.95 3.48 -1.90
C PHE A 24 -11.77 3.64 -2.88
N GLU A 25 -12.02 3.63 -4.20
CA GLU A 25 -10.98 3.85 -5.20
C GLU A 25 -10.12 5.07 -4.88
N GLY A 26 -8.80 4.91 -5.00
CA GLY A 26 -7.81 5.96 -4.74
C GLY A 26 -7.46 6.15 -3.27
N GLN A 27 -8.22 5.59 -2.32
CA GLN A 27 -7.96 5.75 -0.89
C GLN A 27 -6.78 4.91 -0.42
N ILE A 28 -6.05 5.45 0.56
CA ILE A 28 -5.03 4.73 1.33
C ILE A 28 -5.72 4.03 2.50
N VAL A 29 -5.45 2.75 2.65
CA VAL A 29 -6.01 1.88 3.68
C VAL A 29 -4.91 1.03 4.30
N GLU A 30 -5.12 0.61 5.53
CA GLU A 30 -4.22 -0.30 6.24
C GLU A 30 -4.72 -1.74 6.07
N TYR A 31 -3.85 -2.64 5.62
CA TYR A 31 -4.18 -4.06 5.53
C TYR A 31 -4.25 -4.68 6.92
N GLU A 32 -5.34 -5.40 7.20
CA GLU A 32 -5.49 -6.13 8.46
C GLU A 32 -5.14 -7.61 8.29
N ARG A 33 -5.85 -8.29 7.39
CA ARG A 33 -5.79 -9.75 7.25
C ARG A 33 -6.51 -10.21 5.98
N ILE A 34 -6.33 -11.48 5.67
CA ILE A 34 -7.08 -12.21 4.65
C ILE A 34 -8.05 -13.18 5.34
N GLU A 35 -9.31 -13.18 4.91
CA GLU A 35 -10.33 -14.14 5.32
C GLU A 35 -10.68 -15.04 4.12
N TYR A 36 -11.02 -16.31 4.36
CA TYR A 36 -11.40 -17.24 3.29
C TYR A 36 -12.85 -17.69 3.47
N TYR A 37 -13.67 -17.45 2.45
CA TYR A 37 -15.05 -17.93 2.42
C TYR A 37 -15.26 -18.78 1.16
N MET A 38 -15.70 -20.03 1.34
CA MET A 38 -15.84 -21.00 0.24
C MET A 38 -14.58 -21.08 -0.65
N GLN A 39 -13.39 -21.10 -0.04
CA GLN A 39 -12.07 -21.10 -0.70
C GLN A 39 -11.73 -19.82 -1.49
N LYS A 40 -12.59 -18.81 -1.48
CA LYS A 40 -12.32 -17.50 -2.08
C LYS A 40 -11.66 -16.55 -1.06
N PRO A 41 -10.56 -15.86 -1.42
CA PRO A 41 -9.90 -14.87 -0.58
C PRO A 41 -10.73 -13.59 -0.44
N TYR A 42 -10.71 -13.00 0.75
CA TYR A 42 -11.24 -11.67 1.04
C TYR A 42 -10.19 -10.89 1.81
N PHE A 43 -9.66 -9.85 1.20
CA PHE A 43 -8.67 -8.96 1.78
C PHE A 43 -9.41 -7.90 2.60
N ILE A 44 -9.10 -7.86 3.90
CA ILE A 44 -9.70 -6.95 4.85
C ILE A 44 -8.73 -5.80 5.10
N PHE A 45 -9.23 -4.59 4.92
CA PHE A 45 -8.51 -3.36 5.18
C PHE A 45 -9.31 -2.45 6.10
N ARG A 46 -8.61 -1.47 6.66
CA ARG A 46 -9.15 -0.41 7.50
C ARG A 46 -8.82 0.94 6.90
N SER A 47 -9.83 1.79 6.72
CA SER A 47 -9.62 3.18 6.31
C SER A 47 -9.13 4.03 7.48
N ILE A 48 -8.67 5.25 7.19
CA ILE A 48 -8.34 6.27 8.21
C ILE A 48 -9.55 6.52 9.14
N ASP A 49 -10.76 6.64 8.58
CA ASP A 49 -12.03 6.76 9.35
C ASP A 49 -12.43 5.50 10.14
N GLN A 50 -11.56 4.50 10.31
CA GLN A 50 -11.87 3.21 10.94
C GLN A 50 -13.00 2.42 10.24
N LYS A 51 -13.30 2.71 8.96
CA LYS A 51 -14.27 1.93 8.18
C LYS A 51 -13.61 0.68 7.64
N ARG A 52 -14.32 -0.44 7.72
CA ARG A 52 -13.87 -1.72 7.14
C ARG A 52 -14.06 -1.70 5.62
N VAL A 53 -12.98 -2.01 4.90
CA VAL A 53 -12.96 -2.17 3.44
C VAL A 53 -12.66 -3.62 3.13
N ILE A 54 -13.42 -4.22 2.22
CA ILE A 54 -13.28 -5.63 1.85
C ILE A 54 -13.14 -5.70 0.35
N LEU A 55 -12.07 -6.33 -0.11
CA LEU A 55 -11.84 -6.66 -1.52
C LEU A 55 -11.76 -8.17 -1.68
N ASP A 56 -12.26 -8.69 -2.78
CA ASP A 56 -12.28 -10.12 -3.09
C ASP A 56 -11.22 -10.52 -4.13
N SER A 57 -10.32 -9.59 -4.46
CA SER A 57 -9.27 -9.73 -5.45
C SER A 57 -8.03 -8.91 -5.07
N ASP A 58 -6.84 -9.47 -5.32
CA ASP A 58 -5.54 -8.83 -5.12
C ASP A 58 -5.22 -7.78 -6.18
N ALA A 59 -5.86 -7.83 -7.35
CA ALA A 59 -5.75 -6.79 -8.36
C ALA A 59 -6.43 -5.47 -7.95
N GLY A 60 -7.25 -5.49 -6.89
CA GLY A 60 -8.04 -4.34 -6.44
C GLY A 60 -7.28 -3.34 -5.56
N PHE A 61 -6.02 -3.61 -5.24
CA PHE A 61 -5.17 -2.73 -4.44
C PHE A 61 -3.70 -2.84 -4.83
N CYS A 62 -2.90 -1.83 -4.49
CA CYS A 62 -1.45 -1.90 -4.53
C CYS A 62 -0.86 -1.65 -3.15
N VAL A 63 0.17 -2.43 -2.79
CA VAL A 63 0.91 -2.25 -1.53
C VAL A 63 1.79 -1.02 -1.68
N LEU A 64 1.66 -0.07 -0.77
CA LEU A 64 2.56 1.07 -0.71
C LEU A 64 3.89 0.63 -0.09
N PRO A 65 5.03 1.10 -0.63
CA PRO A 65 6.31 0.83 -0.01
C PRO A 65 6.31 1.34 1.43
N TYR A 66 6.64 0.46 2.38
CA TYR A 66 6.77 0.82 3.79
C TYR A 66 7.75 2.00 3.91
N ARG A 67 7.43 3.01 4.73
CA ARG A 67 8.28 4.22 4.88
C ARG A 67 9.74 3.88 5.17
N GLY A 68 10.00 2.86 6.00
CA GLY A 68 11.35 2.35 6.25
C GLY A 68 12.01 1.67 5.04
N SER A 69 11.23 1.05 4.16
CA SER A 69 11.73 0.53 2.88
C SER A 69 12.04 1.65 1.89
N LEU A 70 11.25 2.72 1.87
CA LEU A 70 11.53 3.94 1.11
C LEU A 70 12.82 4.62 1.61
N GLU A 71 12.98 4.77 2.93
CA GLU A 71 14.19 5.29 3.56
C GLU A 71 15.42 4.39 3.26
N PHE A 72 15.26 3.07 3.30
CA PHE A 72 16.30 2.12 2.90
C PHE A 72 16.69 2.26 1.42
N LEU A 73 15.71 2.33 0.52
CA LEU A 73 15.94 2.49 -0.92
C LEU A 73 16.61 3.83 -1.24
N ILE A 74 16.21 4.91 -0.56
CA ILE A 74 16.87 6.22 -0.63
C ILE A 74 18.34 6.11 -0.18
N GLY A 75 18.60 5.40 0.93
CA GLY A 75 19.96 5.12 1.40
C GLY A 75 20.78 4.30 0.41
N LEU A 76 20.17 3.32 -0.24
CA LEU A 76 20.81 2.48 -1.25
C LEU A 76 21.15 3.28 -2.52
N ALA A 77 20.23 4.13 -3.00
CA ALA A 77 20.46 5.01 -4.14
C ALA A 77 21.60 6.01 -3.90
N LEU A 78 21.77 6.49 -2.65
CA LEU A 78 22.92 7.30 -2.25
C LEU A 78 24.24 6.52 -2.34
N GLN A 79 24.25 5.25 -1.92
CA GLN A 79 25.45 4.40 -1.97
C GLN A 79 25.86 4.05 -3.40
N THR A 80 24.89 3.79 -4.28
CA THR A 80 25.13 3.47 -5.70
C THR A 80 25.42 4.71 -6.55
N LYS A 81 25.31 5.91 -5.97
CA LYS A 81 25.47 7.21 -6.65
C LYS A 81 24.50 7.43 -7.81
N ASP A 82 23.36 6.73 -7.79
CA ASP A 82 22.30 6.88 -8.78
C ASP A 82 21.40 8.07 -8.41
N ARG A 83 21.74 9.24 -8.96
CA ARG A 83 21.05 10.51 -8.66
C ARG A 83 19.63 10.58 -9.20
N GLU A 84 19.35 9.97 -10.35
CA GLU A 84 18.01 9.99 -10.93
C GLU A 84 17.06 9.16 -10.08
N TRP A 85 17.50 7.95 -9.72
CA TRP A 85 16.73 7.06 -8.87
C TRP A 85 16.51 7.63 -7.46
N PHE A 86 17.54 8.25 -6.87
CA PHE A 86 17.43 8.94 -5.59
C PHE A 86 16.37 10.06 -5.62
N ASN A 87 16.41 10.91 -6.65
CA ASN A 87 15.48 12.03 -6.78
C ASN A 87 14.03 11.54 -6.91
N GLU A 88 13.80 10.46 -7.66
CA GLU A 88 12.50 9.85 -7.80
C GLU A 88 11.97 9.32 -6.46
N LEU A 89 12.81 8.62 -5.69
CA LEU A 89 12.43 8.05 -4.39
C LEU A 89 12.17 9.13 -3.33
N VAL A 90 12.98 10.18 -3.28
CA VAL A 90 12.76 11.32 -2.38
C VAL A 90 11.51 12.11 -2.76
N TYR A 91 11.24 12.28 -4.05
CA TYR A 91 10.01 12.91 -4.53
C TYR A 91 8.77 12.13 -4.08
N ARG A 92 8.77 10.80 -4.24
CA ARG A 92 7.70 9.92 -3.76
C ARG A 92 7.53 10.02 -2.23
N TRP A 93 8.63 10.02 -1.48
CA TRP A 93 8.62 10.15 -0.02
C TRP A 93 8.00 11.48 0.46
N LYS A 94 8.35 12.60 -0.20
CA LYS A 94 7.81 13.93 0.13
C LYS A 94 6.32 14.05 -0.19
N HIS A 95 5.88 13.56 -1.34
CA HIS A 95 4.46 13.61 -1.70
C HIS A 95 3.58 12.72 -0.81
N GLU A 96 4.10 11.58 -0.34
CA GLU A 96 3.38 10.77 0.67
C GLU A 96 3.26 11.52 2.01
N ALA A 97 4.26 12.32 2.40
CA ALA A 97 4.20 13.15 3.61
C ALA A 97 3.21 14.33 3.49
N GLU A 98 3.08 14.93 2.31
CA GLU A 98 2.16 16.05 2.05
C GLU A 98 0.70 15.59 1.99
N VAL A 99 0.40 14.47 1.32
CA VAL A 99 -0.96 13.90 1.27
C VAL A 99 -1.45 13.45 2.67
N SER A 100 -0.53 13.10 3.56
CA SER A 100 -0.86 12.76 4.96
C SER A 100 -1.12 14.00 5.83
N ASN A 101 -0.63 15.18 5.45
CA ASN A 101 -0.80 16.42 6.21
C ASN A 101 -2.04 17.23 5.79
N GLU A 102 -2.54 17.06 4.55
CA GLU A 102 -3.77 17.73 4.09
C GLU A 102 -5.06 17.11 4.65
N THR A 103 -4.98 15.97 5.36
CA THR A 103 -6.12 15.36 6.07
C THR A 103 -6.24 15.77 7.54
N SER A 104 -5.44 16.75 8.01
CA SER A 104 -5.43 17.24 9.40
C SER A 104 -5.82 18.72 9.59
N CYS A 105 -6.58 19.32 8.66
CA CYS A 105 -7.19 20.64 8.85
C CYS A 105 -8.72 20.57 8.80
#